data_AF-A0A7V4MV89-F1
#
_entry.id   AF-A0A7V4MV89-F1
#
_cell.length_a   1.000
_cell.length_b   1.000
_cell.length_c   1.000
_cell.angle_alpha   90.00
_cell.angle_beta   90.00
_cell.angle_gamma   90.00
#
_symmetry.space_group_name_H-M   'P 1'
#
loop_
_entity.id
_entity.type
_entity.pdbx_description
1 polymer ?
#
loop_
_entity_poly.entity_id
_entity_poly.type
_entity_poly.pdbx_seq_one_letter_code
_entity_poly.pdbx_strand_id
1 'polypeptide(L)'
;MSLLKRIEKSQPVSESPSRLQDLRVRRAPAVTQRDTYRDLKERIQDKLIAELDPGMDISKTEEVRRTIEGMYDQFLAQEGHILSRQERQRLFEQIVAEILGFGPLELLLRDETITEIMVNGPNKIFIERKGKIEHVAVTF
;
A
#
# COMPACT_ATOMS: atom_id res chain seq x y z
N MET A 1 -60.23 3.89 -60.30
CA MET A 1 -59.34 5.04 -60.55
C MET A 1 -59.64 6.12 -59.52
N SER A 2 -58.60 6.59 -58.82
CA SER A 2 -58.56 7.79 -57.98
C SER A 2 -59.46 7.82 -56.73
N LEU A 3 -58.96 7.51 -55.53
CA LEU A 3 -58.05 8.28 -54.65
C LEU A 3 -58.71 9.46 -53.94
N LEU A 4 -58.57 9.45 -52.61
CA LEU A 4 -58.72 10.52 -51.59
C LEU A 4 -60.08 10.56 -50.85
N LYS A 5 -60.16 10.66 -49.52
CA LYS A 5 -59.23 10.45 -48.40
C LYS A 5 -60.15 10.45 -47.17
N ARG A 6 -60.41 9.27 -46.60
CA ARG A 6 -61.24 9.09 -45.41
C ARG A 6 -60.44 9.49 -44.18
N ILE A 7 -61.14 10.21 -43.31
CA ILE A 7 -60.69 10.72 -42.02
C ILE A 7 -60.64 9.56 -41.01
N GLU A 8 -59.73 9.72 -40.04
CA GLU A 8 -59.73 9.18 -38.68
C GLU A 8 -59.01 7.86 -38.33
N LYS A 9 -58.05 8.06 -37.41
CA LYS A 9 -57.76 7.28 -36.19
C LYS A 9 -56.72 6.16 -36.31
N SER A 10 -55.50 6.45 -35.87
CA SER A 10 -54.58 5.48 -35.22
C SER A 10 -53.49 6.23 -34.44
N GLN A 11 -53.26 5.72 -33.23
CA GLN A 11 -52.37 6.20 -32.17
C GLN A 11 -50.88 5.83 -32.44
N PRO A 12 -49.94 6.15 -31.53
CA PRO A 12 -48.70 6.86 -31.81
C PRO A 12 -47.63 6.00 -32.49
N VAL A 13 -46.82 6.66 -33.32
CA VAL A 13 -45.59 6.09 -33.88
C VAL A 13 -44.61 5.87 -32.75
N SER A 14 -44.24 4.61 -32.59
CA SER A 14 -43.13 4.10 -31.81
C SER A 14 -41.81 4.71 -32.30
N GLU A 15 -41.22 5.61 -31.52
CA GLU A 15 -39.78 5.86 -31.58
C GLU A 15 -39.18 5.28 -30.32
N SER A 16 -38.69 4.04 -30.44
CA SER A 16 -37.78 3.47 -29.46
C SER A 16 -36.39 4.09 -29.71
N PRO A 17 -35.84 4.90 -28.79
CA PRO A 17 -34.45 5.31 -28.92
C PRO A 17 -33.56 4.11 -28.58
N SER A 18 -32.95 3.54 -29.62
CA SER A 18 -31.64 2.87 -29.61
C SER A 18 -31.36 1.89 -28.46
N ARG A 19 -31.72 0.62 -28.67
CA ARG A 19 -31.28 -0.56 -27.90
C ARG A 19 -29.75 -0.82 -27.92
N LEU A 20 -28.97 0.10 -28.47
CA LEU A 20 -27.50 0.05 -28.52
C LEU A 20 -26.84 0.91 -27.42
N GLN A 21 -27.61 1.58 -26.57
CA GLN A 21 -27.07 2.40 -25.47
C GLN A 21 -26.86 1.61 -24.16
N ASP A 22 -27.39 0.39 -24.05
CA ASP A 22 -27.27 -0.47 -22.86
C ASP A 22 -25.91 -1.18 -22.72
N LEU A 23 -25.02 -1.06 -23.70
CA LEU A 23 -23.66 -1.61 -23.63
C LEU A 23 -22.61 -0.59 -23.19
N ARG A 24 -23.02 0.58 -22.67
CA ARG A 24 -22.17 1.34 -21.73
C ARG A 24 -22.14 0.57 -20.42
N VAL A 25 -21.39 -0.53 -20.43
CA VAL A 25 -20.75 -1.12 -19.26
C VAL A 25 -20.18 0.07 -18.49
N ARG A 26 -20.87 0.44 -17.41
CA ARG A 26 -20.35 1.30 -16.37
C ARG A 26 -19.11 0.59 -15.83
N ARG A 27 -17.96 0.80 -16.46
CA ARG A 27 -16.66 0.65 -15.81
C ARG A 27 -16.66 1.69 -14.70
N ALA A 28 -17.16 1.28 -13.53
CA ALA A 28 -16.84 1.97 -12.30
C ALA A 28 -15.31 2.04 -12.19
N PRO A 29 -14.74 3.19 -11.79
CA PRO A 29 -13.33 3.48 -11.99
C PRO A 29 -12.49 2.61 -11.05
N ALA A 30 -11.33 2.15 -11.51
CA ALA A 30 -10.31 1.43 -10.72
C ALA A 30 -9.68 2.28 -9.59
N VAL A 31 -10.29 3.41 -9.24
CA VAL A 31 -9.84 4.39 -8.25
C VAL A 31 -10.21 3.89 -6.84
N THR A 32 -11.40 3.32 -6.64
CA THR A 32 -11.89 2.92 -5.31
C THR A 32 -11.07 1.80 -4.65
N GLN A 33 -10.61 0.80 -5.40
CA GLN A 33 -9.88 -0.34 -4.82
C GLN A 33 -8.45 0.03 -4.40
N ARG A 34 -7.77 0.88 -5.18
CA ARG A 34 -6.39 1.31 -4.88
C ARG A 34 -6.35 2.19 -3.64
N ASP A 35 -7.32 3.09 -3.52
CA ASP A 35 -7.45 3.95 -2.34
C ASP A 35 -7.73 3.10 -1.10
N THR A 36 -8.67 2.14 -1.15
CA THR A 36 -8.95 1.25 0.00
C THR A 36 -7.77 0.38 0.42
N TYR A 37 -6.96 -0.10 -0.54
CA TYR A 37 -5.77 -0.91 -0.23
C TYR A 37 -4.68 -0.07 0.42
N ARG A 38 -4.49 1.17 -0.07
CA ARG A 38 -3.55 2.12 0.51
C ARG A 38 -3.95 2.49 1.94
N ASP A 39 -5.21 2.83 2.14
CA ASP A 39 -5.75 3.18 3.47
C ASP A 39 -5.64 2.00 4.45
N LEU A 40 -5.83 0.77 3.97
CA LEU A 40 -5.60 -0.43 4.79
C LEU A 40 -4.12 -0.59 5.17
N LYS A 41 -3.21 -0.40 4.21
CA LYS A 41 -1.76 -0.48 4.47
C LYS A 41 -1.32 0.54 5.52
N GLU A 42 -1.67 1.81 5.32
CA GLU A 42 -1.30 2.91 6.22
C GLU A 42 -1.82 2.66 7.65
N ARG A 43 -3.09 2.25 7.81
CA ARG A 43 -3.66 1.94 9.13
C ARG A 43 -2.98 0.75 9.82
N ILE A 44 -2.64 -0.31 9.09
CA ILE A 44 -1.94 -1.47 9.68
C ILE A 44 -0.51 -1.07 10.05
N GLN A 45 0.18 -0.33 9.20
CA GLN A 45 1.54 0.16 9.45
C GLN A 45 1.62 1.03 10.70
N ASP A 46 0.72 2.01 10.84
CA ASP A 46 0.69 2.90 12.00
C ASP A 46 0.46 2.13 13.31
N LYS A 47 -0.44 1.13 13.30
CA LYS A 47 -0.66 0.26 14.46
C LYS A 47 0.57 -0.58 14.80
N LEU A 48 1.25 -1.14 13.79
CA LEU A 48 2.46 -1.93 14.01
C LEU A 48 3.57 -1.08 14.61
N ILE A 49 3.82 0.11 14.07
CA ILE A 49 4.84 1.03 14.59
C ILE A 49 4.53 1.47 16.02
N ALA A 50 3.25 1.71 16.34
CA ALA A 50 2.83 2.11 17.68
C ALA A 50 3.00 1.01 18.75
N GLU A 51 2.87 -0.26 18.35
CA GLU A 51 2.98 -1.42 19.26
C GLU A 51 4.41 -1.99 19.31
N LEU A 52 5.25 -1.68 18.32
CA LEU A 52 6.68 -2.04 18.33
C LEU A 52 7.40 -1.35 19.49
N ASP A 53 8.11 -2.14 20.30
CA ASP A 53 8.91 -1.63 21.42
C ASP A 53 10.03 -0.71 20.92
N PRO A 54 10.09 0.57 21.36
CA PRO A 54 11.18 1.49 21.00
C PRO A 54 12.57 1.02 21.42
N GLY A 55 12.67 0.11 22.40
CA GLY A 55 13.91 -0.52 22.85
C GLY A 55 14.32 -1.76 22.06
N MET A 56 13.53 -2.18 21.08
CA MET A 56 13.80 -3.38 20.30
C MET A 56 15.06 -3.22 19.44
N ASP A 57 15.94 -4.21 19.53
CA ASP A 57 17.14 -4.27 18.72
C ASP A 57 16.79 -4.64 17.26
N ILE A 58 16.62 -3.62 16.44
CA ILE A 58 16.31 -3.70 15.01
C ILE A 58 17.41 -4.41 14.17
N SER A 59 18.60 -4.64 14.74
CA SER A 59 19.64 -5.45 14.07
C SER A 59 19.25 -6.94 14.00
N LYS A 60 18.37 -7.42 14.89
CA LYS A 60 17.86 -8.79 14.89
C LYS A 60 16.66 -8.94 13.98
N THR A 61 16.87 -8.66 12.69
CA THR A 61 15.81 -8.55 11.68
C THR A 61 14.81 -9.71 11.69
N GLU A 62 15.27 -10.95 11.89
CA GLU A 62 14.40 -12.14 11.94
C GLU A 62 13.47 -12.18 13.16
N GLU A 63 13.95 -11.75 14.33
CA GLU A 63 13.15 -11.71 15.56
C GLU A 63 12.09 -10.61 15.47
N VAL A 64 12.49 -9.44 14.98
CA VAL A 64 11.58 -8.32 14.74
C VAL A 64 10.54 -8.69 13.68
N ARG A 65 10.96 -9.33 12.58
CA ARG A 65 10.05 -9.78 11.52
C ARG A 65 8.96 -10.72 12.05
N ARG A 66 9.31 -11.72 12.86
CA ARG A 66 8.33 -12.63 13.48
C ARG A 66 7.37 -11.91 14.41
N THR A 67 7.86 -10.93 15.14
CA THR A 67 7.05 -10.11 16.05
C THR A 67 6.05 -9.27 15.26
N ILE A 68 6.49 -8.63 14.17
CA ILE A 68 5.62 -7.90 13.23
C ILE A 68 4.60 -8.85 12.58
N GLU A 69 4.99 -10.06 12.19
CA GLU A 69 4.08 -11.05 11.58
C GLU A 69 2.92 -11.41 12.51
N GLY A 70 3.20 -11.68 13.79
CA GLY A 70 2.17 -11.99 14.78
C GLY A 70 1.18 -10.84 14.98
N MET A 71 1.67 -9.60 15.08
CA MET A 71 0.82 -8.41 15.20
C MET A 71 0.02 -8.13 13.92
N TYR A 72 0.65 -8.30 12.76
CA TYR A 72 0.03 -8.11 11.45
C TYR A 72 -1.18 -9.01 11.27
N ASP A 73 -1.05 -10.30 11.59
CA ASP A 73 -2.15 -11.27 11.50
C ASP A 73 -3.30 -10.92 12.44
N GLN A 74 -2.98 -10.45 13.66
CA GLN A 74 -3.99 -9.99 14.61
C GLN A 74 -4.76 -8.78 14.10
N PHE A 75 -4.06 -7.75 13.58
CA PHE A 75 -4.72 -6.55 13.06
C PHE A 75 -5.52 -6.84 11.80
N LEU A 76 -5.00 -7.68 10.91
CA LEU A 76 -5.70 -8.05 9.68
C LEU A 76 -7.00 -8.81 9.99
N ALA A 77 -7.03 -9.64 11.04
CA ALA A 77 -8.24 -10.32 11.48
C ALA A 77 -9.32 -9.35 11.99
N GLN A 78 -8.94 -8.19 12.53
CA GLN A 78 -9.86 -7.17 13.05
C GLN A 78 -10.44 -6.26 11.95
N GLU A 79 -9.69 -6.03 10.87
CA GLU A 79 -10.05 -5.09 9.80
C GLU A 79 -11.18 -5.59 8.88
N GLY A 80 -11.60 -6.85 8.97
CA GLY A 80 -12.75 -7.40 8.25
C GLY A 80 -12.61 -7.47 6.71
N HIS A 81 -11.48 -7.03 6.16
CA HIS A 81 -11.18 -7.08 4.74
C HIS A 81 -10.81 -8.50 4.29
N ILE A 82 -11.49 -9.00 3.25
CA ILE A 82 -11.19 -10.30 2.65
C ILE A 82 -10.04 -10.14 1.65
N LEU A 83 -8.81 -10.34 2.13
CA LEU A 83 -7.62 -10.45 1.26
C LEU A 83 -7.33 -11.91 0.91
N SER A 84 -6.97 -12.16 -0.34
CA SER A 84 -6.40 -13.45 -0.76
C SER A 84 -5.04 -13.68 -0.09
N ARG A 85 -4.62 -14.95 0.01
CA ARG A 85 -3.32 -15.30 0.61
C ARG A 85 -2.14 -14.56 -0.04
N GLN A 86 -2.18 -14.35 -1.36
CA GLN A 86 -1.13 -13.60 -2.07
C GLN A 86 -1.16 -12.11 -1.72
N GLU A 87 -2.33 -11.50 -1.58
CA GLU A 87 -2.45 -10.08 -1.20
C GLU A 87 -1.98 -9.86 0.23
N ARG A 88 -2.31 -10.77 1.16
CA ARG A 88 -1.80 -10.74 2.54
C ARG A 88 -0.28 -10.77 2.58
N GLN A 89 0.32 -11.73 1.89
CA GLN A 89 1.78 -11.83 1.86
C GLN A 89 2.41 -10.56 1.26
N ARG A 90 1.88 -10.06 0.13
CA ARG A 90 2.41 -8.85 -0.50
C ARG A 90 2.29 -7.63 0.41
N LEU A 91 1.17 -7.47 1.10
CA LEU A 91 0.94 -6.39 2.03
C LEU A 91 1.91 -6.47 3.22
N PHE A 92 2.09 -7.67 3.77
CA PHE A 92 3.07 -7.93 4.82
C PHE A 92 4.49 -7.56 4.40
N GLU A 93 4.97 -8.07 3.25
CA GLU A 93 6.33 -7.75 2.77
C GLU A 93 6.52 -6.24 2.54
N GLN A 94 5.51 -5.54 2.02
CA GLN A 94 5.57 -4.09 1.83
C GLN A 94 5.71 -3.36 3.17
N ILE A 95 4.88 -3.72 4.15
CA ILE A 95 4.91 -3.09 5.48
C ILE A 95 6.23 -3.40 6.19
N VAL A 96 6.69 -4.65 6.16
CA VAL A 96 7.98 -5.05 6.74
C VAL A 96 9.13 -4.30 6.09
N ALA A 97 9.15 -4.16 4.76
CA ALA A 97 10.17 -3.41 4.06
C ALA A 97 10.16 -1.91 4.42
N GLU A 98 9.00 -1.35 4.78
CA GLU A 98 8.90 0.05 5.20
C GLU A 98 9.27 0.24 6.69
N ILE A 99 8.98 -0.75 7.55
CA ILE A 99 9.29 -0.70 8.99
C ILE A 99 10.76 -1.07 9.26
N LEU A 100 11.23 -2.15 8.66
CA LEU A 100 12.62 -2.65 8.80
C LEU A 100 13.56 -2.05 7.75
N GLY A 101 13.02 -1.40 6.73
CA GLY A 101 13.83 -0.70 5.75
C GLY A 101 14.60 0.41 6.44
N PHE A 102 15.93 0.30 6.41
CA PHE A 102 16.80 1.31 7.00
C PHE A 102 16.95 2.57 6.13
N GLY A 103 16.24 2.62 5.00
CA GLY A 103 16.21 3.74 4.09
C GLY A 103 17.62 4.15 3.65
N PRO A 104 18.02 5.44 3.80
CA PRO A 104 19.35 5.91 3.45
C PRO A 104 20.50 5.14 4.16
N LEU A 105 20.24 4.55 5.33
CA LEU A 105 21.23 3.78 6.07
C LEU A 105 21.46 2.37 5.51
N GLU A 106 20.60 1.87 4.63
CA GLU A 106 20.69 0.49 4.13
C GLU A 106 22.01 0.22 3.41
N LEU A 107 22.58 1.24 2.75
CA LEU A 107 23.90 1.16 2.12
C LEU A 107 25.03 1.02 3.15
N LEU A 108 24.90 1.66 4.31
CA LEU A 108 25.87 1.58 5.40
C LEU A 108 25.79 0.21 6.07
N LEU A 109 24.58 -0.29 6.31
CA LEU A 109 24.38 -1.59 6.97
C LEU A 109 24.85 -2.79 6.15
N ARG A 110 24.92 -2.65 4.81
CA ARG A 110 25.50 -3.68 3.94
C ARG A 110 27.03 -3.72 3.96
N ASP A 111 27.66 -2.71 4.54
CA ASP A 111 29.10 -2.60 4.60
C ASP A 111 29.64 -3.26 5.87
N GLU A 112 30.11 -4.50 5.74
CA GLU A 112 30.62 -5.32 6.85
C GLU A 112 31.83 -4.71 7.58
N THR A 113 32.46 -3.67 7.01
CA THR A 113 33.57 -2.98 7.68
C THR A 113 33.11 -1.91 8.65
N ILE A 114 31.81 -1.57 8.65
CA ILE A 114 31.17 -0.70 9.63
C ILE A 114 30.73 -1.52 10.83
N THR A 115 31.19 -1.12 12.01
CA THR A 115 30.90 -1.80 13.28
C THR A 115 29.87 -1.06 14.11
N GLU A 116 29.69 0.25 13.89
CA GLU A 116 28.65 1.05 14.56
C GLU A 116 28.14 2.18 13.66
N ILE A 117 26.85 2.50 13.74
CA ILE A 117 26.22 3.64 13.05
C ILE A 117 25.54 4.51 14.11
N MET A 118 25.90 5.79 14.15
CA MET A 118 25.37 6.79 15.08
C MET A 118 24.58 7.86 14.33
N VAL A 119 23.31 8.05 14.70
CA VAL A 119 22.42 9.06 14.09
C VAL A 119 22.12 10.16 15.11
N ASN A 120 22.69 11.34 14.88
CA ASN A 120 22.49 12.52 15.73
C ASN A 120 21.53 13.57 15.11
N GLY A 121 21.00 13.29 13.92
CA GLY A 121 20.05 14.15 13.21
C GLY A 121 20.04 13.88 11.69
N PRO A 122 19.14 14.53 10.93
CA PRO A 122 18.89 14.20 9.52
C PRO A 122 20.12 14.25 8.62
N ASN A 123 21.09 15.13 8.93
CA ASN A 123 22.34 15.31 8.17
C ASN A 123 23.58 15.02 9.02
N LYS A 124 23.41 14.41 10.20
CA LYS A 124 24.47 14.17 11.18
C LYS A 124 24.56 12.69 11.49
N ILE A 125 25.12 11.96 10.54
CA ILE A 125 25.31 10.52 10.62
C ILE A 125 26.81 10.24 10.68
N PHE A 126 27.21 9.41 11.63
CA PHE A 126 28.59 8.97 11.83
C PHE A 126 28.65 7.46 11.82
N ILE A 127 29.77 6.91 11.37
CA ILE A 127 30.01 5.47 11.36
C ILE A 127 31.36 5.17 12.00
N GLU A 128 31.48 3.99 12.59
CA GLU A 128 32.74 3.47 13.12
C GLU A 128 33.28 2.39 12.19
N ARG A 129 34.55 2.54 11.79
CA ARG A 129 35.30 1.53 11.03
C ARG A 129 36.67 1.37 11.65
N LYS A 130 37.03 0.14 12.03
CA LYS A 130 38.38 -0.20 12.55
C LYS A 130 38.83 0.70 13.71
N GLY A 131 37.92 1.03 14.61
CA GLY A 131 38.11 1.90 15.77
C GLY A 131 38.13 3.39 15.48
N LYS A 132 37.75 3.83 14.27
CA LYS A 132 37.74 5.25 13.87
C LYS A 132 36.33 5.71 13.52
N ILE A 133 35.93 6.85 14.07
CA ILE A 133 34.66 7.50 13.78
C ILE A 133 34.84 8.43 12.56
N GLU A 134 33.98 8.29 11.56
CA GLU A 134 33.92 9.14 10.37
C GLU A 134 32.51 9.66 10.12
N HIS A 135 32.40 10.89 9.59
CA HIS A 135 31.13 11.47 9.17
C HIS A 135 30.79 11.01 7.75
N VAL A 136 29.52 10.69 7.50
CA VAL A 136 29.03 10.26 6.18
C VAL A 136 28.00 11.22 5.60
N ALA A 137 28.07 11.40 4.28
CA ALA A 137 27.13 12.21 3.52
C ALA A 137 25.82 11.45 3.21
N VAL A 138 25.23 10.83 4.23
CA VAL A 138 23.91 10.19 4.16
C VAL A 138 22.90 11.10 4.85
N THR A 139 21.70 11.21 4.28
CA THR A 139 20.64 12.11 4.78
C THR A 139 19.28 11.43 4.77
N PHE A 140 18.45 11.74 5.75
CA PHE A 140 17.04 11.31 5.85
C PHE A 140 16.07 12.32 5.25
#